data_AF-A0A1H5GZ49-F1
#
_entry.id   AF-A0A1H5GZ49-F1
#
_cell.length_a   1.000
_cell.length_b   1.000
_cell.length_c   1.000
_cell.angle_alpha   90.00
_cell.angle_beta   90.00
_cell.angle_gamma   90.00
#
_symmetry.space_group_name_H-M   'P 1'
#
loop_
_entity.id
_entity.type
_entity.pdbx_description
1 polymer ?
#
loop_
_entity_poly.entity_id
_entity_poly.type
_entity_poly.pdbx_seq_one_letter_code
_entity_poly.pdbx_strand_id
1 'polypeptide(L)'
;MVDTANSLATRVHELLVALLTGGADARVPGQGASPARGFLGAPPSVDVTTGFHDVVARATTLGPEGTWLVAAGHAGLGVLAIARGQADQGLFHLDAAVTAGYNDCVTFHAASIRPLHHDPRFRALYQRMRITAADLDELFWLHQEMQLMSQDAKRAMIDNLGRLDTGVSLLPQAPMPTREPNTPGVLITRIDLAATQTALRQTALKLDFQRSSGNTSLSLIDDSWDYSRARHDAWHADELDSRRLRAAEARAFVERPGAGTTLTPCPPLGSITYPA
;
A
#
# COMPACT_ATOMS: atom_id res chain seq x y z
N MET A 1 -21.02 -11.49 13.73
CA MET A 1 -20.98 -10.01 13.63
C MET A 1 -21.65 -9.65 12.33
N VAL A 2 -22.53 -8.65 12.31
CA VAL A 2 -23.06 -8.11 11.06
C VAL A 2 -21.91 -7.36 10.38
N ASP A 3 -21.66 -7.66 9.12
CA ASP A 3 -20.63 -6.96 8.36
C ASP A 3 -21.01 -5.50 8.19
N THR A 4 -20.05 -4.63 8.45
CA THR A 4 -20.14 -3.20 8.18
C THR A 4 -19.13 -2.84 7.10
N ALA A 5 -19.37 -1.74 6.38
CA ALA A 5 -18.39 -1.19 5.44
C ALA A 5 -17.03 -0.97 6.11
N ASN A 6 -17.01 -0.53 7.38
CA ASN A 6 -15.77 -0.35 8.14
C ASN A 6 -15.03 -1.67 8.39
N SER A 7 -15.73 -2.72 8.82
CA SER A 7 -15.10 -4.04 9.04
C SER A 7 -14.51 -4.64 7.75
N LEU A 8 -15.17 -4.43 6.62
CA LEU A 8 -14.67 -4.89 5.32
C LEU A 8 -13.52 -4.02 4.81
N ALA A 9 -13.55 -2.70 5.04
CA ALA A 9 -12.43 -1.80 4.75
C ALA A 9 -11.18 -2.20 5.54
N THR A 10 -11.33 -2.52 6.83
CA THR A 10 -10.24 -3.08 7.65
C THR A 10 -9.75 -4.39 7.06
N ARG A 11 -10.64 -5.26 6.59
CA ARG A 11 -10.24 -6.52 5.95
C ARG A 11 -9.44 -6.29 4.66
N VAL A 12 -9.85 -5.34 3.82
CA VAL A 12 -9.10 -4.93 2.62
C VAL A 12 -7.71 -4.43 3.01
N HIS A 13 -7.61 -3.56 4.01
CA HIS A 13 -6.32 -3.09 4.54
C HIS A 13 -5.42 -4.23 4.97
N GLU A 14 -5.92 -5.19 5.76
CA GLU A 14 -5.14 -6.36 6.20
C GLU A 14 -4.62 -7.20 5.02
N LEU A 15 -5.46 -7.42 4.01
CA LEU A 15 -5.08 -8.19 2.82
C LEU A 15 -3.98 -7.48 2.02
N LEU A 16 -4.06 -6.16 1.89
CA LEU A 16 -3.03 -5.35 1.24
C LEU A 16 -1.73 -5.35 2.04
N VAL A 17 -1.78 -5.22 3.37
CA VAL A 17 -0.59 -5.34 4.23
C VAL A 17 0.05 -6.72 4.07
N ALA A 18 -0.75 -7.79 4.08
CA ALA A 18 -0.25 -9.15 3.87
C ALA A 18 0.40 -9.33 2.49
N LEU A 19 -0.18 -8.74 1.44
CA LEU A 19 0.39 -8.73 0.10
C LEU A 19 1.75 -8.02 0.05
N LEU A 20 1.82 -6.81 0.63
CA LEU A 20 3.02 -5.97 0.60
C LEU A 20 4.17 -6.55 1.45
N THR A 21 3.86 -7.26 2.54
CA THR A 21 4.86 -7.86 3.43
C THR A 21 5.23 -9.31 3.08
N GLY A 22 4.32 -10.05 2.45
CA GLY A 22 4.50 -11.45 2.04
C GLY A 22 4.97 -11.66 0.60
N GLY A 23 4.83 -10.65 -0.26
CA GLY A 23 5.08 -10.74 -1.71
C GLY A 23 3.95 -11.43 -2.49
N ALA A 24 3.98 -11.33 -3.83
CA ALA A 24 2.98 -11.92 -4.72
C ALA A 24 2.91 -13.47 -4.68
N ASP A 25 3.95 -14.09 -4.09
CA ASP A 25 4.10 -15.52 -3.83
C ASP A 25 3.39 -15.98 -2.54
N ALA A 26 2.46 -15.18 -2.01
CA ALA A 26 1.45 -15.64 -1.06
C ALA A 26 0.52 -16.68 -1.73
N ARG A 27 1.08 -17.89 -1.92
CA ARG A 27 0.61 -19.16 -2.48
C ARG A 27 0.08 -19.18 -3.93
N VAL A 28 0.77 -19.98 -4.74
CA VAL A 28 0.16 -20.80 -5.79
C VAL A 28 -0.70 -21.89 -5.11
N PRO A 29 -1.95 -22.14 -5.54
CA PRO A 29 -2.77 -23.23 -5.01
C PRO A 29 -2.06 -24.58 -5.19
N GLY A 30 -1.85 -25.34 -4.10
CA GLY A 30 -1.28 -26.70 -4.14
C GLY A 30 0.07 -26.90 -3.44
N GLN A 31 0.77 -25.84 -3.02
CA GLN A 31 1.96 -25.98 -2.17
C GLN A 31 1.57 -25.97 -0.68
N GLY A 32 1.55 -27.17 -0.09
CA GLY A 32 1.23 -27.42 1.32
C GLY A 32 2.01 -26.50 2.27
N ALA A 33 1.37 -26.18 3.41
CA ALA A 33 2.06 -25.54 4.52
C ALA A 33 3.24 -26.42 4.93
N SER A 34 4.47 -25.94 4.77
CA SER A 34 5.61 -26.63 5.36
C SER A 34 5.43 -26.58 6.89
N PRO A 35 5.31 -27.72 7.59
CA PRO A 35 5.04 -27.76 9.03
C PRO A 35 6.16 -27.10 9.86
N ALA A 36 7.34 -26.89 9.27
CA ALA A 36 8.46 -26.19 9.89
C ALA A 36 8.19 -24.70 10.17
N ARG A 37 7.30 -24.03 9.42
CA ARG A 37 6.96 -22.61 9.66
C ARG A 37 6.12 -22.40 10.93
N GLY A 38 5.27 -23.36 11.26
CA GLY A 38 4.43 -23.32 12.47
C GLY A 38 5.22 -23.49 13.77
N PHE A 39 6.35 -24.20 13.73
CA PHE A 39 7.18 -24.45 14.91
C PHE A 39 8.00 -23.21 15.34
N LEU A 40 8.24 -22.26 14.44
CA LEU A 40 8.98 -21.01 14.70
C LEU A 40 8.08 -19.79 14.91
N GLY A 41 6.77 -19.99 15.14
CA GLY A 41 5.83 -18.89 15.37
C GLY A 41 5.62 -17.96 14.17
N ALA A 42 5.91 -18.42 12.94
CA ALA A 42 5.60 -17.62 11.76
C ALA A 42 4.08 -17.53 11.61
N PRO A 43 3.51 -16.31 11.41
CA PRO A 43 2.08 -16.15 11.28
C PRO A 43 1.54 -16.98 10.10
N PRO A 44 0.31 -17.51 10.22
CA PRO A 44 -0.31 -18.26 9.13
C PRO A 44 -0.32 -17.40 7.85
N SER A 45 0.12 -17.99 6.74
CA SER A 45 0.11 -17.31 5.45
C SER A 45 -1.33 -16.97 5.05
N VAL A 46 -1.61 -15.68 4.85
CA VAL A 46 -2.92 -15.21 4.37
C VAL A 46 -3.03 -15.49 2.88
N ASP A 47 -4.08 -16.21 2.46
CA ASP A 47 -4.43 -16.32 1.05
C ASP A 47 -5.14 -15.03 0.62
N VAL A 48 -4.36 -14.14 0.00
CA VAL A 48 -4.81 -12.80 -0.39
C VAL A 48 -5.90 -12.88 -1.48
N THR A 49 -5.77 -13.81 -2.44
CA THR A 49 -6.77 -13.98 -3.51
C THR A 49 -8.11 -14.42 -2.94
N THR A 50 -8.12 -15.47 -2.12
CA THR A 50 -9.35 -15.93 -1.45
C THR A 50 -9.93 -14.84 -0.55
N GLY A 51 -9.08 -14.08 0.15
CA GLY A 51 -9.51 -12.95 0.97
C GLY A 51 -10.21 -11.85 0.18
N PHE A 52 -9.73 -11.48 -1.00
CA PHE A 52 -10.41 -10.48 -1.82
C PHE A 52 -11.73 -11.00 -2.40
N HIS A 53 -11.82 -12.29 -2.76
CA HIS A 53 -13.09 -12.89 -3.16
C HIS A 53 -14.12 -12.86 -2.01
N ASP A 54 -13.69 -13.15 -0.77
CA ASP A 54 -14.54 -13.02 0.42
C ASP A 54 -15.04 -11.57 0.62
N VAL A 55 -14.15 -10.58 0.47
CA VAL A 55 -14.53 -9.16 0.53
C VAL A 55 -15.56 -8.82 -0.53
N VAL A 56 -15.36 -9.23 -1.79
CA VAL A 56 -16.31 -8.97 -2.87
C VAL A 56 -17.68 -9.57 -2.56
N ALA A 57 -17.71 -10.83 -2.12
CA ALA A 57 -18.97 -11.52 -1.79
C ALA A 57 -19.73 -10.82 -0.65
N ARG A 58 -19.04 -10.45 0.42
CA ARG A 58 -19.63 -9.78 1.60
C ARG A 58 -19.98 -8.33 1.33
N ALA A 59 -19.17 -7.60 0.56
CA ALA A 59 -19.47 -6.22 0.18
C ALA A 59 -20.69 -6.14 -0.73
N THR A 60 -20.91 -7.13 -1.60
CA THR A 60 -22.10 -7.21 -2.46
C THR A 60 -23.39 -7.28 -1.65
N THR A 61 -23.39 -7.97 -0.50
CA THR A 61 -24.60 -8.08 0.34
C THR A 61 -24.94 -6.78 1.08
N LEU A 62 -24.00 -5.84 1.20
CA LEU A 62 -24.23 -4.50 1.76
C LEU A 62 -24.92 -3.54 0.78
N GLY A 63 -25.07 -3.92 -0.49
CA GLY A 63 -25.71 -3.08 -1.51
C GLY A 63 -24.90 -1.81 -1.82
N PRO A 64 -25.55 -0.64 -1.96
CA PRO A 64 -24.87 0.61 -2.36
C PRO A 64 -23.69 0.99 -1.46
N GLU A 65 -23.81 0.78 -0.15
CA GLU A 65 -22.75 1.13 0.82
C GLU A 65 -21.48 0.29 0.66
N GLY A 66 -21.61 -0.94 0.14
CA GLY A 66 -20.48 -1.84 -0.12
C GLY A 66 -19.91 -1.74 -1.53
N THR A 67 -20.50 -0.96 -2.43
CA THR A 67 -20.14 -0.98 -3.86
C THR A 67 -18.68 -0.57 -4.09
N TRP A 68 -18.17 0.41 -3.33
CA TRP A 68 -16.77 0.82 -3.42
C TRP A 68 -15.80 -0.26 -2.89
N LEU A 69 -16.24 -1.14 -1.98
CA LEU A 69 -15.45 -2.28 -1.50
C LEU A 69 -15.46 -3.44 -2.51
N VAL A 70 -16.55 -3.63 -3.25
CA VAL A 70 -16.59 -4.53 -4.41
C VAL A 70 -15.56 -4.05 -5.45
N ALA A 71 -15.55 -2.74 -5.75
CA ALA A 71 -14.55 -2.13 -6.61
C ALA A 71 -13.12 -2.34 -6.09
N ALA A 72 -12.88 -2.14 -4.79
CA ALA A 72 -11.57 -2.36 -4.15
C ALA A 72 -11.11 -3.82 -4.29
N GLY A 73 -11.99 -4.79 -3.98
CA GLY A 73 -11.67 -6.21 -4.06
C GLY A 73 -11.35 -6.66 -5.49
N HIS A 74 -12.14 -6.21 -6.46
CA HIS A 74 -11.87 -6.49 -7.87
C HIS A 74 -10.63 -5.77 -8.40
N ALA A 75 -10.35 -4.54 -7.99
CA ALA A 75 -9.10 -3.85 -8.36
C ALA A 75 -7.88 -4.62 -7.82
N GLY A 76 -7.91 -5.04 -6.56
CA GLY A 76 -6.87 -5.87 -5.95
C GLY A 76 -6.66 -7.21 -6.67
N LEU A 77 -7.74 -7.94 -6.97
CA LEU A 77 -7.69 -9.18 -7.77
C LEU A 77 -7.12 -8.94 -9.17
N GLY A 78 -7.50 -7.83 -9.82
CA GLY A 78 -7.01 -7.45 -11.14
C GLY A 78 -5.50 -7.21 -11.15
N VAL A 79 -5.01 -6.39 -10.21
CA VAL A 79 -3.58 -6.09 -10.06
C VAL A 79 -2.78 -7.36 -9.74
N LEU A 80 -3.29 -8.22 -8.86
CA LEU A 80 -2.65 -9.50 -8.52
C LEU A 80 -2.55 -10.45 -9.72
N ALA A 81 -3.62 -10.60 -10.48
CA ALA A 81 -3.62 -11.43 -11.68
C ALA A 81 -2.61 -10.92 -12.72
N ILE A 82 -2.55 -9.59 -12.92
CA ILE A 82 -1.58 -8.97 -13.85
C ILE A 82 -0.14 -9.20 -13.37
N ALA A 83 0.13 -9.02 -12.07
CA ALA A 83 1.45 -9.29 -11.48
C ALA A 83 1.89 -10.76 -11.67
N ARG A 84 0.94 -11.69 -11.78
CA ARG A 84 1.17 -13.13 -12.05
C ARG A 84 1.20 -13.48 -13.53
N GLY A 85 1.14 -12.49 -14.43
CA GLY A 85 1.10 -12.71 -15.89
C GLY A 85 -0.25 -13.22 -16.42
N GLN A 86 -1.31 -13.19 -15.61
CA GLN A 86 -2.65 -13.67 -15.96
C GLN A 86 -3.49 -12.51 -16.53
N ALA A 87 -3.08 -11.98 -17.68
CA ALA A 87 -3.66 -10.75 -18.25
C ALA A 87 -5.18 -10.82 -18.46
N ASP A 88 -5.71 -11.94 -18.98
CA ASP A 88 -7.16 -12.08 -19.21
C ASP A 88 -7.98 -12.05 -17.91
N GLN A 89 -7.49 -12.74 -16.87
CA GLN A 89 -8.13 -12.71 -15.54
C GLN A 89 -8.00 -11.32 -14.91
N GLY A 90 -6.85 -10.66 -15.10
CA GLY A 90 -6.63 -9.29 -14.71
C GLY A 90 -7.65 -8.34 -15.32
N LEU A 91 -7.85 -8.41 -16.64
CA LEU A 91 -8.82 -7.60 -17.37
C LEU A 91 -10.26 -7.88 -16.91
N PHE A 92 -10.61 -9.14 -16.68
CA PHE A 92 -11.93 -9.51 -16.15
C PHE A 92 -12.22 -8.81 -14.81
N HIS A 93 -11.25 -8.83 -13.88
CA HIS A 93 -11.42 -8.18 -12.58
C HIS A 93 -11.38 -6.65 -12.68
N LEU A 94 -10.50 -6.07 -13.49
CA LEU A 94 -10.49 -4.61 -13.69
C LEU A 94 -11.78 -4.10 -14.34
N ASP A 95 -12.38 -4.86 -15.26
CA ASP A 95 -13.68 -4.53 -15.85
C ASP A 95 -14.79 -4.53 -14.80
N ALA A 96 -14.82 -5.54 -13.93
CA ALA A 96 -15.74 -5.61 -12.81
C ALA A 96 -15.53 -4.47 -11.81
N ALA A 97 -14.27 -4.09 -11.53
CA ALA A 97 -13.94 -2.96 -10.66
C ALA A 97 -14.48 -1.65 -11.22
N VAL A 98 -14.23 -1.35 -12.51
CA VAL A 98 -14.73 -0.14 -13.17
C VAL A 98 -16.26 -0.13 -13.22
N THR A 99 -16.89 -1.28 -13.45
CA THR A 99 -18.36 -1.42 -13.40
C THR A 99 -18.91 -1.11 -12.00
N ALA A 100 -18.17 -1.44 -10.94
CA ALA A 100 -18.48 -1.08 -9.56
C ALA A 100 -18.04 0.36 -9.18
N GLY A 101 -17.60 1.18 -10.14
CA GLY A 101 -17.26 2.59 -9.92
C GLY A 101 -15.78 2.87 -9.62
N TYR A 102 -14.88 1.89 -9.78
CA TYR A 102 -13.44 2.15 -9.70
C TYR A 102 -13.01 3.15 -10.78
N ASN A 103 -12.34 4.21 -10.36
CA ASN A 103 -11.98 5.31 -11.24
C ASN A 103 -10.57 5.89 -10.98
N ASP A 104 -9.70 5.14 -10.29
CA ASP A 104 -8.29 5.52 -10.16
C ASP A 104 -7.54 5.29 -11.47
N CYS A 105 -7.57 6.33 -12.30
CA CYS A 105 -6.89 6.34 -13.59
C CYS A 105 -5.37 6.50 -13.48
N VAL A 106 -4.85 6.90 -12.32
CA VAL A 106 -3.39 7.03 -12.10
C VAL A 106 -2.77 5.64 -11.99
N THR A 107 -3.38 4.72 -11.21
CA THR A 107 -2.95 3.30 -11.14
C THR A 107 -2.82 2.66 -12.52
N PHE A 108 -3.72 2.98 -13.46
CA PHE A 108 -3.70 2.38 -14.81
C PHE A 108 -2.54 2.85 -15.70
N HIS A 109 -1.75 3.81 -15.22
CA HIS A 109 -0.49 4.24 -15.84
C HIS A 109 0.76 3.65 -15.16
N ALA A 110 0.59 2.86 -14.10
CA ALA A 110 1.69 2.15 -13.46
C ALA A 110 2.39 1.20 -14.45
N ALA A 111 3.69 0.98 -14.25
CA ALA A 111 4.52 0.20 -15.16
C ALA A 111 4.01 -1.24 -15.37
N SER A 112 3.42 -1.87 -14.35
CA SER A 112 2.84 -3.21 -14.43
C SER A 112 1.58 -3.29 -15.29
N ILE A 113 0.82 -2.20 -15.40
CA ILE A 113 -0.44 -2.14 -16.15
C ILE A 113 -0.20 -1.65 -17.59
N ARG A 114 0.86 -0.87 -17.82
CA ARG A 114 1.19 -0.27 -19.12
C ARG A 114 1.16 -1.24 -20.32
N PRO A 115 1.60 -2.51 -20.21
CA PRO A 115 1.49 -3.46 -21.32
C PRO A 115 0.05 -3.66 -21.85
N LEU A 116 -0.97 -3.45 -21.01
CA LEU A 116 -2.38 -3.58 -21.38
C LEU A 116 -2.90 -2.40 -22.21
N HIS A 117 -2.15 -1.31 -22.37
CA HIS A 117 -2.61 -0.12 -23.11
C HIS A 117 -2.91 -0.38 -24.58
N HIS A 118 -2.38 -1.47 -25.15
CA HIS A 118 -2.66 -1.89 -26.52
C HIS A 118 -3.88 -2.81 -26.64
N ASP A 119 -4.38 -3.35 -25.53
CA ASP A 119 -5.55 -4.23 -25.53
C ASP A 119 -6.84 -3.39 -25.69
N PRO A 120 -7.69 -3.66 -26.71
CA PRO A 120 -8.93 -2.93 -26.93
C PRO A 120 -9.92 -3.06 -25.74
N ARG A 121 -9.92 -4.18 -25.01
CA ARG A 121 -10.75 -4.38 -23.82
C ARG A 121 -10.33 -3.43 -22.69
N PHE A 122 -9.02 -3.27 -22.49
CA PHE A 122 -8.48 -2.33 -21.51
C PHE A 122 -8.78 -0.87 -21.87
N ARG A 123 -8.70 -0.51 -23.16
CA ARG A 123 -9.11 0.83 -23.61
C ARG A 123 -10.59 1.08 -23.38
N ALA A 124 -11.43 0.11 -23.68
CA ALA A 124 -12.88 0.22 -23.50
C ALA A 124 -13.26 0.40 -22.02
N LEU A 125 -12.65 -0.36 -21.10
CA LEU A 125 -12.90 -0.16 -19.68
C LEU A 125 -12.39 1.21 -19.19
N TYR A 126 -11.20 1.66 -19.62
CA TYR A 126 -10.65 2.97 -19.23
C TYR A 126 -11.55 4.12 -19.66
N GLN A 127 -12.10 4.06 -20.88
CA GLN A 127 -12.99 5.09 -21.42
C GLN A 127 -14.30 5.26 -20.64
N ARG A 128 -14.69 4.29 -19.79
CA ARG A 128 -15.87 4.41 -18.92
C ARG A 128 -15.58 5.14 -17.61
N MET A 129 -14.31 5.24 -17.19
CA MET A 129 -13.94 5.89 -15.94
C MET A 129 -14.24 7.39 -15.99
N ARG A 130 -14.75 7.92 -14.87
CA ARG A 130 -15.06 9.33 -14.68
C ARG A 130 -14.44 9.81 -13.39
N ILE A 131 -13.86 10.99 -13.40
CA ILE A 131 -13.16 11.56 -12.25
C ILE A 131 -13.38 13.07 -12.18
N THR A 132 -13.32 13.61 -10.97
CA THR A 132 -13.32 15.06 -10.72
C THR A 132 -11.89 15.59 -10.72
N ALA A 133 -11.71 16.90 -10.92
CA ALA A 133 -10.37 17.48 -10.85
C ALA A 133 -9.77 17.37 -9.43
N ALA A 134 -10.60 17.57 -8.40
CA ALA A 134 -10.19 17.45 -7.00
C ALA A 134 -9.74 16.01 -6.65
N ASP A 135 -10.46 15.00 -7.13
CA ASP A 135 -10.07 13.60 -6.90
C ASP A 135 -8.83 13.21 -7.69
N LEU A 136 -8.66 13.70 -8.91
CA LEU A 136 -7.46 13.44 -9.70
C LEU A 136 -6.21 14.01 -9.01
N ASP A 137 -6.29 15.23 -8.47
CA ASP A 137 -5.20 15.85 -7.70
C ASP A 137 -4.82 14.99 -6.49
N GLU A 138 -5.82 14.48 -5.77
CA GLU A 138 -5.56 13.62 -4.62
C GLU A 138 -4.98 12.26 -5.02
N LEU A 139 -5.47 11.63 -6.07
CA LEU A 139 -4.89 10.37 -6.56
C LEU A 139 -3.41 10.54 -6.93
N PHE A 140 -3.07 11.62 -7.65
CA PHE A 140 -1.66 11.92 -7.95
C PHE A 140 -0.83 12.03 -6.69
N TRP A 141 -1.32 12.76 -5.69
CA TRP A 141 -0.66 12.88 -4.40
C TRP A 141 -0.50 11.54 -3.68
N LEU A 142 -1.57 10.73 -3.60
CA LEU A 142 -1.56 9.42 -2.94
C LEU A 142 -0.52 8.48 -3.58
N HIS A 143 -0.49 8.41 -4.92
CA HIS A 143 0.50 7.60 -5.64
C HIS A 143 1.92 8.10 -5.45
N GLN A 144 2.11 9.41 -5.48
CA GLN A 144 3.42 10.02 -5.22
C GLN A 144 3.89 9.73 -3.79
N GLU A 145 3.03 9.87 -2.79
CA GLU A 145 3.40 9.64 -1.40
C GLU A 145 3.72 8.16 -1.15
N MET A 146 3.01 7.21 -1.78
CA MET A 146 3.40 5.79 -1.73
C MET A 146 4.82 5.55 -2.28
N GLN A 147 5.24 6.23 -3.36
CA GLN A 147 6.62 6.13 -3.87
C GLN A 147 7.63 6.76 -2.91
N LEU A 148 7.35 7.98 -2.44
CA LEU A 148 8.23 8.70 -1.53
C LEU A 148 8.44 7.94 -0.22
N MET A 149 7.38 7.37 0.35
CA MET A 149 7.47 6.54 1.55
C MET A 149 8.31 5.27 1.33
N SER A 150 8.17 4.62 0.17
CA SER A 150 9.02 3.47 -0.17
C SER A 150 10.50 3.87 -0.28
N GLN A 151 10.80 5.03 -0.86
CA GLN A 151 12.16 5.57 -0.92
C GLN A 151 12.69 5.94 0.47
N ASP A 152 11.90 6.63 1.29
CA ASP A 152 12.27 7.04 2.65
C ASP A 152 12.48 5.83 3.56
N ALA A 153 11.65 4.78 3.41
CA ALA A 153 11.86 3.50 4.10
C ALA A 153 13.19 2.86 3.71
N LYS A 154 13.53 2.81 2.42
CA LYS A 154 14.82 2.28 1.94
C LYS A 154 16.00 3.08 2.49
N ARG A 155 15.91 4.41 2.48
CA ARG A 155 16.94 5.29 3.06
C ARG A 155 17.10 5.04 4.56
N ALA A 156 15.99 4.98 5.30
CA ALA A 156 16.02 4.68 6.74
C ALA A 156 16.66 3.31 7.04
N MET A 157 16.37 2.29 6.25
CA MET A 157 17.01 0.98 6.39
C MET A 157 18.53 1.04 6.14
N ILE A 158 18.98 1.83 5.16
CA ILE A 158 20.41 2.05 4.89
C ILE A 158 21.08 2.82 6.02
N ASP A 159 20.45 3.90 6.50
CA ASP A 159 20.98 4.74 7.58
C ASP A 159 21.11 3.96 8.91
N ASN A 160 20.33 2.89 9.09
CA ASN A 160 20.40 2.02 10.26
C ASN A 160 21.46 0.90 10.16
N LEU A 161 22.14 0.75 9.01
CA LEU A 161 23.21 -0.24 8.87
C LEU A 161 24.43 0.15 9.71
N GLY A 162 24.94 -0.80 10.50
CA GLY A 162 26.13 -0.58 11.33
C GLY A 162 25.92 0.34 12.55
N ARG A 163 24.66 0.69 12.82
CA ARG A 163 24.24 1.48 13.97
C ARG A 163 24.36 0.66 15.25
N LEU A 164 25.06 1.18 16.27
CA LEU A 164 25.37 0.45 17.49
C LEU A 164 24.30 0.56 18.59
N ASP A 165 23.43 1.57 18.63
CA ASP A 165 22.42 1.68 19.71
C ASP A 165 21.42 0.50 19.76
N THR A 166 20.56 0.48 20.77
CA THR A 166 19.45 -0.48 20.91
C THR A 166 18.07 0.20 20.74
N GLY A 167 18.05 1.41 20.21
CA GLY A 167 16.83 2.17 19.94
C GLY A 167 16.08 1.64 18.72
N VAL A 168 14.79 1.98 18.64
CA VAL A 168 13.91 1.63 17.53
C VAL A 168 13.45 2.91 16.86
N SER A 169 13.67 3.02 15.56
CA SER A 169 13.29 4.17 14.74
C SER A 169 11.97 3.88 14.05
N LEU A 170 10.90 4.56 14.48
CA LEU A 170 9.60 4.43 13.82
C LEU A 170 9.62 5.19 12.51
N LEU A 171 9.41 4.48 11.39
CA LEU A 171 9.25 5.12 10.09
C LEU A 171 8.05 6.10 10.15
N PRO A 172 8.26 7.40 9.86
CA PRO A 172 7.18 8.38 9.86
C PRO A 172 6.09 8.05 8.85
N GLN A 173 4.86 8.50 9.15
CA GLN A 173 3.68 8.28 8.32
C GLN A 173 3.18 9.62 7.78
N ALA A 174 2.72 9.63 6.53
CA ALA A 174 2.11 10.83 5.96
C ALA A 174 0.70 11.03 6.57
N PRO A 175 0.30 12.28 6.83
CA PRO A 175 -1.07 12.60 7.23
C PRO A 175 -2.05 12.21 6.11
N MET A 176 -3.08 11.44 6.47
CA MET A 176 -4.12 11.06 5.51
C MET A 176 -5.00 12.27 5.15
N PRO A 177 -5.35 12.45 3.87
CA PRO A 177 -6.31 13.49 3.47
C PRO A 177 -7.65 13.31 4.19
N THR A 178 -8.22 14.41 4.69
CA THR A 178 -9.47 14.41 5.46
C THR A 178 -10.69 14.89 4.68
N ARG A 179 -10.49 15.44 3.48
CA ARG A 179 -11.61 15.88 2.63
C ARG A 179 -12.49 14.70 2.23
N GLU A 180 -13.75 14.98 1.99
CA GLU A 180 -14.68 13.99 1.42
C GLU A 180 -14.39 13.81 -0.08
N PRO A 181 -14.09 12.59 -0.54
CA PRO A 181 -13.86 12.34 -1.96
C PRO A 181 -15.16 12.30 -2.75
N ASN A 182 -15.13 12.70 -4.02
CA ASN A 182 -16.31 12.65 -4.88
C ASN A 182 -16.47 11.28 -5.55
N THR A 183 -15.44 10.43 -5.51
CA THR A 183 -15.41 9.16 -6.21
C THR A 183 -14.76 8.02 -5.42
N PRO A 184 -15.19 6.76 -5.65
CA PRO A 184 -14.69 5.59 -4.93
C PRO A 184 -13.18 5.37 -5.03
N GLY A 185 -12.56 5.69 -6.16
CA GLY A 185 -11.13 5.45 -6.39
C GLY A 185 -10.26 6.09 -5.32
N VAL A 186 -10.59 7.31 -4.87
CA VAL A 186 -9.83 7.98 -3.80
C VAL A 186 -9.92 7.22 -2.48
N LEU A 187 -11.10 6.69 -2.09
CA LEU A 187 -11.23 5.89 -0.87
C LEU A 187 -10.38 4.63 -0.94
N ILE A 188 -10.36 3.97 -2.10
CA ILE A 188 -9.59 2.75 -2.34
C ILE A 188 -8.09 3.06 -2.24
N THR A 189 -7.61 4.07 -2.96
CA THR A 189 -6.19 4.46 -2.95
C THR A 189 -5.74 5.01 -1.60
N ARG A 190 -6.63 5.61 -0.79
CA ARG A 190 -6.34 5.95 0.62
C ARG A 190 -6.07 4.70 1.47
N ILE A 191 -6.82 3.62 1.26
CA ILE A 191 -6.55 2.33 1.94
C ILE A 191 -5.23 1.75 1.47
N ASP A 192 -4.91 1.85 0.18
CA ASP A 192 -3.63 1.40 -0.37
C ASP A 192 -2.45 2.16 0.25
N LEU A 193 -2.56 3.49 0.39
CA LEU A 193 -1.56 4.29 1.10
C LEU A 193 -1.45 3.83 2.55
N ALA A 194 -2.56 3.74 3.29
CA ALA A 194 -2.57 3.31 4.68
C ALA A 194 -1.91 1.92 4.85
N ALA A 195 -2.23 0.97 3.97
CA ALA A 195 -1.63 -0.37 3.96
C ALA A 195 -0.12 -0.31 3.67
N THR A 196 0.31 0.55 2.75
CA THR A 196 1.72 0.82 2.47
C THR A 196 2.44 1.37 3.70
N GLN A 197 1.86 2.36 4.39
CA GLN A 197 2.45 2.92 5.62
C GLN A 197 2.60 1.84 6.71
N THR A 198 1.59 0.99 6.88
CA THR A 198 1.61 -0.12 7.83
C THR A 198 2.66 -1.16 7.47
N ALA A 199 2.71 -1.60 6.21
CA ALA A 199 3.66 -2.62 5.73
C ALA A 199 5.12 -2.16 5.85
N LEU A 200 5.41 -0.92 5.47
CA LEU A 200 6.75 -0.35 5.60
C LEU A 200 7.15 -0.19 7.07
N ARG A 201 6.24 0.25 7.95
CA ARG A 201 6.48 0.35 9.39
C ARG A 201 6.75 -1.01 10.03
N GLN A 202 5.96 -2.04 9.69
CA GLN A 202 6.19 -3.41 10.19
C GLN A 202 7.55 -3.95 9.75
N THR A 203 7.95 -3.67 8.52
CA THR A 203 9.26 -4.08 7.98
C THR A 203 10.40 -3.37 8.71
N ALA A 204 10.30 -2.04 8.88
CA ALA A 204 11.30 -1.25 9.61
C ALA A 204 11.44 -1.71 11.06
N LEU A 205 10.32 -1.88 11.78
CA LEU A 205 10.31 -2.39 13.15
C LEU A 205 10.99 -3.75 13.28
N LYS A 206 10.71 -4.67 12.35
CA LYS A 206 11.32 -6.00 12.36
C LYS A 206 12.84 -5.91 12.22
N LEU A 207 13.34 -5.07 11.32
CA LEU A 207 14.77 -4.89 11.11
C LEU A 207 15.45 -4.25 12.33
N ASP A 208 14.82 -3.24 12.93
CA ASP A 208 15.36 -2.59 14.13
C ASP A 208 15.41 -3.53 15.34
N PHE A 209 14.40 -4.38 15.54
CA PHE A 209 14.45 -5.40 16.59
C PHE A 209 15.56 -6.43 16.35
N GLN A 210 15.78 -6.86 15.11
CA GLN A 210 16.88 -7.77 14.77
C GLN A 210 18.24 -7.13 15.08
N ARG A 211 18.43 -5.87 14.67
CA ARG A 211 19.65 -5.09 14.93
C ARG A 211 19.86 -4.90 16.43
N SER A 212 18.85 -4.40 17.15
CA SER A 212 18.91 -4.18 18.59
C SER A 212 19.21 -5.47 19.35
N SER A 213 18.59 -6.59 18.99
CA SER A 213 18.85 -7.88 19.63
C SER A 213 20.29 -8.35 19.39
N GLY A 214 20.82 -8.16 18.17
CA GLY A 214 22.21 -8.49 17.85
C GLY A 214 23.20 -7.66 18.67
N ASN A 215 22.95 -6.36 18.76
CA ASN A 215 23.71 -5.40 19.54
C ASN A 215 23.72 -5.75 21.04
N THR A 216 22.55 -6.01 21.63
CA THR A 216 22.44 -6.47 23.03
C THR A 216 23.23 -7.77 23.26
N SER A 217 23.17 -8.71 22.31
CA SER A 217 23.88 -9.98 22.44
C SER A 217 25.40 -9.80 22.41
N LEU A 218 25.93 -8.92 21.55
CA LEU A 218 27.35 -8.59 21.52
C LEU A 218 27.83 -7.93 22.81
N SER A 219 27.04 -7.00 23.36
CA SER A 219 27.36 -6.35 24.64
C SER A 219 27.49 -7.34 25.79
N LEU A 220 26.69 -8.42 25.81
CA LEU A 220 26.73 -9.43 26.87
C LEU A 220 27.93 -10.38 26.77
N ILE A 221 28.54 -10.52 25.59
CA ILE A 221 29.62 -11.50 25.35
C ILE A 221 30.99 -10.91 25.69
N ASP A 222 31.26 -9.65 25.28
CA ASP A 222 32.64 -9.13 25.24
C ASP A 222 32.89 -7.87 26.10
N ASP A 223 31.85 -7.24 26.67
CA ASP A 223 31.92 -5.96 27.45
C ASP A 223 32.76 -4.82 26.79
N SER A 224 33.19 -5.01 25.54
CA SER A 224 33.96 -4.09 24.69
C SER A 224 33.06 -3.07 23.99
N TRP A 225 31.86 -2.87 24.54
CA TRP A 225 30.80 -2.08 23.94
C TRP A 225 31.18 -0.60 23.86
N ASP A 226 31.20 -0.02 22.65
CA ASP A 226 31.47 1.41 22.47
C ASP A 226 30.23 2.25 22.81
N TYR A 227 30.05 2.51 24.11
CA TYR A 227 28.96 3.34 24.63
C TYR A 227 28.94 4.75 24.04
N SER A 228 30.11 5.30 23.69
CA SER A 228 30.21 6.66 23.15
C SER A 228 29.62 6.73 21.75
N ARG A 229 29.96 5.77 20.89
CA ARG A 229 29.39 5.63 19.56
C ARG A 229 27.92 5.25 19.60
N ALA A 230 27.52 4.31 20.47
CA ALA A 230 26.11 3.94 20.61
C ALA A 230 25.23 5.14 20.98
N ARG A 231 25.70 6.03 21.86
CA ARG A 231 24.96 7.26 22.20
C ARG A 231 24.88 8.24 21.02
N HIS A 232 25.97 8.41 20.28
CA HIS A 232 25.98 9.26 19.10
C HIS A 232 25.03 8.75 18.01
N ASP A 233 25.06 7.44 17.76
CA ASP A 233 24.18 6.76 16.80
C ASP A 233 22.70 6.94 17.16
N ALA A 234 22.34 6.83 18.45
CA ALA A 234 20.98 7.07 18.92
C ALA A 234 20.51 8.50 18.64
N TRP A 235 21.32 9.50 18.98
CA TRP A 235 20.98 10.91 18.71
C TRP A 235 20.87 11.22 17.23
N HIS A 236 21.78 10.65 16.43
CA HIS A 236 21.74 10.83 14.98
C HIS A 236 20.47 10.22 14.38
N ALA A 237 20.05 9.06 14.87
CA ALA A 237 18.79 8.42 14.47
C ALA A 237 17.58 9.30 14.82
N ASP A 238 17.50 9.82 16.04
CA ASP A 238 16.40 10.72 16.47
C ASP A 238 16.32 11.98 15.59
N GLU A 239 17.47 12.56 15.23
CA GLU A 239 17.53 13.72 14.33
C GLU A 239 17.04 13.38 12.92
N LEU A 240 17.45 12.23 12.38
CA LEU A 240 16.98 11.74 11.08
C LEU A 240 15.49 11.48 11.09
N ASP A 241 14.95 10.83 12.11
CA ASP A 241 13.52 10.53 12.24
C ASP A 241 12.70 11.83 12.36
N SER A 242 13.18 12.79 13.14
CA SER A 242 12.56 14.12 13.26
C SER A 242 12.59 14.91 11.94
N ARG A 243 13.62 14.72 11.10
CA ARG A 243 13.68 15.33 9.76
C ARG A 243 12.71 14.66 8.79
N ARG A 244 12.64 13.33 8.79
CA ARG A 244 11.71 12.56 7.95
C ARG A 244 10.26 12.86 8.29
N LEU A 245 9.92 12.98 9.58
CA LEU A 245 8.57 13.35 10.02
C LEU A 245 8.17 14.72 9.49
N ARG A 246 9.00 15.75 9.72
CA ARG A 246 8.75 17.10 9.19
C ARG A 246 8.64 17.12 7.67
N ALA A 247 9.44 16.32 6.97
CA ALA A 247 9.37 16.22 5.51
C ALA A 247 8.05 15.57 5.04
N ALA A 248 7.54 14.56 5.75
CA ALA A 248 6.25 13.95 5.45
C ALA A 248 5.08 14.90 5.75
N GLU A 249 5.13 15.61 6.89
CA GLU A 249 4.13 16.63 7.25
C GLU A 249 4.10 17.80 6.27
N ALA A 250 5.27 18.26 5.81
CA ALA A 250 5.37 19.34 4.83
C ALA A 250 4.80 18.96 3.45
N ARG A 251 4.65 17.66 3.17
CA ARG A 251 4.02 17.14 1.95
C ARG A 251 2.55 16.78 2.15
N ALA A 252 1.94 17.03 3.31
CA ALA A 252 0.54 16.70 3.54
C ALA A 252 -0.36 17.25 2.41
N PHE A 253 -1.36 16.46 2.01
CA PHE A 253 -2.26 16.86 0.93
C PHE A 253 -3.00 18.15 1.28
N VAL A 254 -2.95 19.12 0.36
CA VAL A 254 -3.73 20.35 0.44
C VAL A 254 -4.60 20.42 -0.80
N GLU A 255 -5.91 20.49 -0.60
CA GLU A 255 -6.86 20.63 -1.70
C GLU A 255 -6.64 21.95 -2.43
N ARG A 256 -6.56 21.87 -3.77
CA ARG A 256 -6.42 23.06 -4.61
C ARG A 256 -7.73 23.88 -4.54
N PRO A 257 -7.67 25.16 -4.15
CA PRO A 257 -8.87 26.01 -4.15
C PRO A 257 -9.53 26.07 -5.52
N GLY A 258 -10.85 25.86 -5.57
CA GLY A 258 -11.62 25.91 -6.81
C GLY A 258 -11.47 24.68 -7.71
N ALA A 259 -10.89 23.58 -7.23
CA ALA A 259 -10.90 22.32 -7.96
C ALA A 259 -12.35 21.87 -8.22
N GLY A 260 -12.65 21.58 -9.50
CA GLY A 260 -14.00 21.21 -9.90
C GLY A 260 -14.42 19.83 -9.39
N THR A 261 -15.68 19.73 -8.94
CA THR A 261 -16.33 18.48 -8.50
C THR A 261 -17.17 17.83 -9.60
N THR A 262 -17.19 18.41 -10.80
CA THR A 262 -17.90 17.83 -11.96
C THR A 262 -17.17 16.58 -12.45
N LEU A 263 -17.91 15.50 -12.62
CA LEU A 263 -17.38 14.27 -13.21
C LEU A 263 -17.11 14.45 -14.70
N THR A 264 -15.85 14.25 -15.08
CA THR A 264 -15.40 14.28 -16.48
C THR A 264 -14.73 12.95 -16.85
N PRO A 265 -14.62 12.59 -18.14
CA PRO A 265 -13.75 11.49 -18.56
C PRO A 265 -12.35 11.64 -17.98
N CYS A 266 -11.74 10.53 -17.57
CA CYS A 266 -10.33 10.54 -17.17
C CYS A 266 -9.45 11.09 -18.31
N PRO A 267 -8.27 11.68 -17.99
CA PRO A 267 -7.31 12.10 -19.01
C PRO A 267 -7.02 10.98 -20.01
N PRO A 268 -6.67 11.26 -21.28
CA PRO A 268 -6.45 10.22 -22.28
C PRO A 268 -5.50 9.12 -21.81
N LEU A 269 -5.77 7.85 -22.16
CA LEU A 269 -4.90 6.74 -21.78
C LEU A 269 -3.48 6.96 -22.34
N GLY A 270 -2.48 6.85 -21.48
CA GLY A 270 -1.08 7.12 -21.80
C GLY A 270 -0.65 8.59 -21.65
N SER A 271 -1.57 9.51 -21.31
CA SER A 271 -1.24 10.93 -21.11
C SER A 271 -0.72 11.23 -19.70
N ILE A 272 -1.01 10.36 -18.72
CA ILE A 272 -0.52 10.52 -17.35
C ILE A 272 0.86 9.89 -17.23
N THR A 273 1.82 10.67 -16.72
CA THR A 273 3.08 10.12 -16.20
C THR A 273 2.83 9.65 -14.78
N TYR A 274 3.05 8.34 -14.54
CA TYR A 274 2.91 7.78 -13.21
C TYR A 274 3.97 8.39 -12.27
N PRO A 275 3.62 8.80 -11.03
CA PRO A 275 4.58 9.34 -10.08
C PRO A 275 5.75 8.38 -9.82
N ALA A 276 6.97 8.92 -9.73
CA ALA A 276 8.22 8.18 -9.50
C ALA A 276 8.88 8.57 -8.18
#